data_AF-A0A7G1IIT0-F1
#
_entry.id   AF-A0A7G1IIT0-F1
#
_cell.length_a   1.000
_cell.length_b   1.000
_cell.length_c   1.000
_cell.angle_alpha   90.00
_cell.angle_beta   90.00
_cell.angle_gamma   90.00
#
_symmetry.space_group_name_H-M   'P 1'
#
loop_
_entity.id
_entity.type
_entity.pdbx_description
1 polymer ?
#
loop_
_entity_poly.entity_id
_entity_poly.type
_entity_poly.pdbx_seq_one_letter_code
_entity_poly.pdbx_strand_id
1 'polypeptide(L)' 'MFSADPARLTSRGRDDRLRWWAGPWPVDERWWDDRPEAGQGGSRTARAQVLLEDERALLLCYRQRRWYLEGSYE' A
#
# COMPACT_ATOMS: atom_id res chain seq x y z
N MET A 1 6.41 -9.21 2.87
CA MET A 1 7.46 -8.54 3.66
C MET A 1 8.37 -7.84 2.67
N PHE A 2 8.51 -6.53 2.73
CA PHE A 2 9.49 -5.81 1.91
C PHE A 2 10.84 -5.95 2.62
N SER A 3 11.78 -6.71 2.04
CA SER A 3 13.07 -7.03 2.67
C SER A 3 14.28 -6.56 1.86
N ALA A 4 14.07 -5.81 0.78
CA ALA A 4 15.12 -5.29 -0.09
C ALA A 4 15.18 -3.77 -0.01
N ASP A 5 16.32 -3.17 -0.32
CA ASP A 5 16.43 -1.71 -0.38
C ASP A 5 15.38 -1.10 -1.33
N PRO A 6 14.80 0.07 -1.00
CA PRO A 6 13.80 0.72 -1.84
C PRO A 6 14.41 1.01 -3.21
N ALA A 7 13.98 0.27 -4.23
CA ALA A 7 14.63 0.33 -5.54
C ALA A 7 13.85 1.23 -6.51
N ARG A 8 12.60 0.88 -6.84
CA ARG A 8 11.77 1.55 -7.84
C ARG A 8 10.28 1.31 -7.58
N LEU A 9 9.46 2.32 -7.88
CA LEU A 9 8.00 2.23 -7.96
C LEU A 9 7.59 2.44 -9.42
N THR A 10 7.06 1.40 -10.06
CA THR A 10 6.48 1.51 -11.40
C THR A 10 4.98 1.79 -11.29
N SER A 11 4.52 2.97 -11.72
CA SER A 11 3.10 3.32 -11.79
C SER A 11 2.74 3.84 -13.18
N ARG A 12 1.69 3.29 -13.81
CA ARG A 12 1.22 3.69 -15.15
C ARG A 12 2.34 3.76 -16.23
N GLY A 13 3.36 2.90 -16.14
CA GLY A 13 4.50 2.88 -17.06
C GLY A 13 5.60 3.90 -16.76
N ARG A 14 5.49 4.66 -15.66
CA ARG A 14 6.55 5.51 -15.13
C ARG A 14 7.28 4.78 -14.00
N ASP A 15 8.59 4.75 -14.07
CA ASP A 15 9.46 4.27 -12.99
C ASP A 15 9.98 5.45 -12.17
N ASP A 16 9.53 5.54 -10.92
CA ASP A 16 10.00 6.53 -9.96
C ASP A 16 10.94 5.86 -8.95
N ARG A 17 12.03 6.54 -8.58
CA ARG A 17 12.93 6.05 -7.52
C ARG A 17 12.32 6.29 -6.16
N LEU A 18 12.37 5.25 -5.33
CA LEU A 18 11.93 5.29 -3.94
C LEU A 18 13.09 5.79 -3.08
N ARG A 19 12.87 6.89 -2.37
CA ARG A 19 13.79 7.39 -1.34
C ARG A 19 13.63 6.59 -0.05
N TRP A 20 12.39 6.23 0.28
CA TRP A 20 12.06 5.50 1.50
C TRP A 20 10.66 4.85 1.42
N TRP A 21 10.36 3.93 2.33
CA TRP A 21 9.01 3.41 2.52
C TRP A 21 8.69 3.10 3.99
N ALA A 22 7.42 3.03 4.33
CA ALA A 22 6.91 2.42 5.55
C ALA A 22 5.89 1.34 5.20
N GLY A 23 5.90 0.23 5.95
CA GLY A 23 4.93 -0.85 5.82
C GLY A 23 5.50 -2.14 5.20
N PRO A 24 4.64 -3.07 4.73
CA PRO A 24 3.19 -2.94 4.59
C PRO A 24 2.46 -3.32 5.89
N TRP A 25 1.59 -2.46 6.40
CA TRP A 25 0.74 -2.80 7.55
C TRP A 25 -0.55 -3.47 7.08
N PRO A 26 -0.93 -4.63 7.65
CA PRO A 26 -2.23 -5.22 7.39
C PRO A 26 -3.32 -4.28 7.93
N VAL A 27 -4.33 -4.03 7.12
CA VAL A 27 -5.51 -3.24 7.48
C VAL A 27 -6.70 -4.15 7.35
N ASP A 28 -7.46 -4.25 8.43
CA ASP A 28 -8.79 -4.84 8.35
C ASP A 28 -9.77 -3.76 7.86
N GLU A 29 -10.31 -3.94 6.66
CA GLU A 29 -11.26 -3.01 6.05
C GLU A 29 -12.59 -2.92 6.80
N ARG A 30 -12.85 -3.79 7.78
CA ARG A 30 -14.10 -3.84 8.52
C ARG A 30 -13.88 -3.92 10.01
N TRP A 31 -12.80 -3.29 10.50
CA TRP A 31 -12.51 -3.21 11.94
C TRP A 31 -13.67 -2.59 12.76
N TRP A 32 -14.55 -1.82 12.11
CA TRP A 32 -15.74 -1.19 12.72
C TRP A 32 -17.02 -2.01 12.61
N ASP A 33 -17.02 -3.14 11.91
CA ASP A 33 -18.20 -3.99 11.71
C ASP A 33 -18.06 -5.26 12.56
N ASP A 34 -18.82 -5.32 13.66
CA ASP A 34 -18.84 -6.46 14.59
C ASP A 34 -19.45 -7.74 13.99
N ARG A 35 -19.85 -7.72 12.70
CA ARG A 35 -20.36 -8.91 12.01
C ARG A 35 -19.20 -9.67 11.36
N PRO A 36 -18.79 -10.82 11.89
CA PRO A 36 -17.83 -11.68 11.21
C PRO A 36 -18.55 -12.24 9.97
N GLU A 37 -18.17 -11.78 8.78
CA GLU A 37 -18.69 -12.38 7.55
C GLU A 37 -18.17 -13.82 7.44
N ALA A 38 -19.04 -14.75 7.85
CA ALA A 38 -18.87 -16.16 7.65
C ALA A 38 -18.75 -16.43 6.14
N GLY A 39 -17.53 -16.74 5.68
CA GLY A 39 -17.30 -17.38 4.38
C GLY A 39 -16.51 -16.58 3.35
N GLN A 40 -16.14 -15.33 3.61
CA GLN A 40 -15.25 -14.58 2.73
C GLN A 40 -14.05 -14.10 3.56
N GLY A 41 -12.92 -14.80 3.41
CA GLY A 41 -11.69 -14.49 4.13
C GLY A 41 -11.43 -12.98 4.12
N GLY A 42 -11.43 -12.38 5.31
CA GLY A 42 -11.42 -10.93 5.52
C GLY A 42 -10.51 -10.25 4.50
N SER A 43 -11.04 -9.25 3.80
CA SER A 43 -10.35 -8.50 2.75
C SER A 43 -8.94 -8.17 3.24
N ARG A 44 -7.94 -8.95 2.79
CA ARG A 44 -6.55 -8.87 3.28
C ARG A 44 -5.93 -7.64 2.66
N THR A 45 -6.31 -6.50 3.21
CA THR A 45 -5.84 -5.22 2.76
C THR A 45 -4.52 -4.92 3.45
N ALA A 46 -3.57 -4.37 2.72
CA ALA A 46 -2.34 -3.87 3.31
C ALA A 46 -2.13 -2.44 2.85
N ARG A 47 -1.59 -1.58 3.70
CA ARG A 47 -1.23 -0.23 3.30
C ARG A 47 0.27 -0.05 3.42
N ALA A 48 0.83 0.71 2.49
CA ALA A 48 2.24 1.07 2.48
C ALA A 48 2.36 2.53 2.11
N GLN A 49 3.24 3.25 2.79
CA GLN A 49 3.58 4.61 2.42
C GLN A 49 4.95 4.60 1.75
N VAL A 50 5.07 5.29 0.63
CA VAL A 50 6.30 5.36 -0.14
C VAL A 50 6.67 6.81 -0.36
N LEU A 51 7.93 7.16 -0.13
CA LEU A 51 8.49 8.47 -0.39
C LEU A 51 9.33 8.38 -1.66
N LEU A 52 9.01 9.23 -2.63
CA LEU A 52 9.78 9.34 -3.87
C LEU A 52 10.99 10.28 -3.66
N GLU A 53 11.97 10.18 -4.55
CA GLU A 53 13.13 11.09 -4.59
C GLU A 53 12.72 12.57 -4.74
N ASP A 54 11.62 12.81 -5.42
CA ASP A 54 11.04 14.13 -5.69
C ASP A 54 10.20 14.67 -4.50
N GLU A 55 10.49 14.18 -3.29
CA GLU A 55 9.86 14.47 -1.99
C GLU A 55 8.35 14.18 -1.87
N ARG A 56 7.71 13.72 -2.95
CA ARG A 56 6.33 13.29 -2.97
C ARG A 56 6.13 11.99 -2.19
N ALA A 57 5.20 11.99 -1.23
CA ALA A 57 4.80 10.82 -0.48
C ALA A 57 3.50 10.22 -1.04
N LEU A 58 3.50 8.93 -1.38
CA LEU A 58 2.32 8.23 -1.88
C LEU A 58 1.84 7.21 -0.85
N LEU A 59 0.52 7.14 -0.66
CA LEU A 59 -0.12 6.10 0.12
C LEU A 59 -0.66 5.03 -0.83
N LEU A 60 -0.17 3.81 -0.65
CA LEU A 60 -0.57 2.64 -1.43
C LEU A 60 -1.45 1.72 -0.59
N CYS A 61 -2.45 1.12 -1.23
CA CYS A 61 -3.35 0.15 -0.65
C CYS A 61 -3.37 -1.12 -1.50
N TYR A 62 -3.07 -2.25 -0.89
CA TYR A 62 -3.08 -3.57 -1.49
C TYR A 62 -4.47 -4.17 -1.36
N ARG A 63 -5.18 -4.34 -2.47
CA ARG A 63 -6.48 -5.02 -2.54
C ARG A 63 -6.48 -5.95 -3.73
N GLN A 64 -7.21 -7.06 -3.67
CA GLN A 64 -7.38 -7.97 -4.83
C GLN A 64 -6.06 -8.35 -5.55
N ARG A 65 -4.98 -8.56 -4.78
CA ARG A 65 -3.64 -8.89 -5.30
C ARG A 65 -2.96 -7.78 -6.13
N ARG A 66 -3.38 -6.52 -5.97
CA ARG A 66 -2.81 -5.35 -6.66
C ARG A 66 -2.62 -4.18 -5.69
N TRP A 67 -1.61 -3.36 -5.95
CA TRP A 67 -1.41 -2.09 -5.25
C TRP A 67 -2.14 -0.97 -5.98
N TYR A 68 -2.90 -0.20 -5.23
CA TYR A 68 -3.65 0.97 -5.67
C TYR A 68 -3.10 2.22 -4.98
N LEU A 69 -3.06 3.33 -5.70
CA LEU A 69 -2.72 4.63 -5.13
C LEU A 69 -3.97 5.20 -4.45
N GLU A 70 -3.93 5.33 -3.12
CA GLU A 70 -5.01 5.95 -2.34
C GLU A 70 -4.85 7.47 -2.27
N GLY A 71 -3.61 7.96 -2.19
CA GLY A 71 -3.35 9.38 -2.06
C GLY A 71 -1.90 9.75 -2.37
N SER A 72 -1.71 10.98 -2.81
CA SER A 72 -0.41 11.62 -2.99
C SER A 72 -0.34 12.86 -2.11
N TYR A 73 0.73 12.99 -1.36
CA TYR A 73 1.05 14.12 -0.50
C TYR A 73 2.32 14.78 -1.02
N GLU A 74 2.31 16.11 -1.02
CA GLU A 74 3.41 17.00 -1.36
C GLU A 74 3.95 17.70 -0.10
#